data_AF-A0AAD6ZDB6-F1
#
_entry.id   AF-A0AAD6ZDB6-F1
#
_cell.length_a   1.000
_cell.length_b   1.000
_cell.length_c   1.000
_cell.angle_alpha   90.00
_cell.angle_beta   90.00
_cell.angle_gamma   90.00
#
_symmetry.space_group_name_H-M   'P 1'
#
loop_
_entity.id
_entity.type
_entity.pdbx_description
1 polymer ?
#
loop_
_entity_poly.entity_id
_entity_poly.type
_entity_poly.pdbx_seq_one_letter_code
_entity_poly.pdbx_strand_id
1 'polypeptide(L)'
;MPTGFSIATLVIFIWSIAFVIQPLSIPIRLPYIGPKRAALNLTTAPILAIAILWAAQCLGPSQIRDGIVGTDGVKPYNILILFFSLAYMAITLDITGVLQAAAFWVSNRGGSNGWKLYLYFYLLLTVLSVFLGNDPVILSGTAFLVYYTKVAELDPTSWLISEFAAANTASMVLFVGNPTNVVICEGFEVNNAAFTAYTILPFLACNVACFVALGFQFRKPKYLPRRLNNAADLDVRSVLLDPKGAVVGGALLGSCLVVIIIVSFFHVDVWKISLPFAVAKFVFDFAWDHYRFTHQISMLGHPPRQPSSSQDGCDPVGETAGDGEDIVLQALKRRMTLPTTDQEPKQHRDSTRQTESIAAPTPSTATPATSASPPPSTSFPLMKSLSFAYANQRTRLAAHFPTFFTALPRLPFALIPFAFSQFILIEALAHQGWIDVFASWLRHATHRNPASPYPTIWIIGVLGIILCNLSGTNIGATILLTKVVRAALLPAHTQRAAAISLAVASNIGAVSFTYSASLAGLLWRAILKQKGIFIGQRTFAFWNTLPLVAMGAVGLAVVSAEMAILR
;
A
#
# COMPACT_ATOMS: atom_id res chain seq x y z
N MET A 1 21.97 -19.30 -30.11
CA MET A 1 21.18 -18.20 -30.73
C MET A 1 19.79 -18.21 -30.10
N PRO A 2 19.18 -17.05 -29.82
CA PRO A 2 17.83 -17.01 -29.26
C PRO A 2 16.84 -17.61 -30.27
N THR A 3 15.99 -18.54 -29.80
CA THR A 3 14.93 -19.16 -30.61
C THR A 3 13.77 -18.19 -30.81
N GLY A 4 12.90 -18.45 -31.80
CA GLY A 4 11.68 -17.67 -32.00
C GLY A 4 10.78 -17.65 -30.74
N PHE A 5 10.69 -18.78 -30.03
CA PHE A 5 9.98 -18.88 -28.75
C PHE A 5 10.62 -18.02 -27.65
N SER A 6 11.95 -17.97 -27.60
CA SER A 6 12.68 -17.15 -26.64
C SER A 6 12.42 -15.66 -26.87
N ILE A 7 12.47 -15.20 -28.13
CA ILE A 7 12.17 -13.80 -28.49
C ILE A 7 10.71 -13.47 -28.18
N ALA A 8 9.77 -14.32 -28.59
CA ALA A 8 8.34 -14.12 -28.32
C ALA A 8 8.06 -14.00 -26.82
N THR A 9 8.71 -14.84 -26.00
CA THR A 9 8.57 -14.80 -24.54
C THR A 9 9.02 -13.48 -23.95
N LEU A 10 10.18 -12.98 -24.37
CA LEU A 10 10.69 -11.68 -23.90
C LEU A 10 9.79 -10.53 -24.35
N VAL A 11 9.32 -10.54 -25.59
CA VAL A 11 8.44 -9.49 -26.13
C VAL A 11 7.12 -9.44 -25.37
N ILE A 12 6.48 -10.59 -25.13
CA ILE A 12 5.22 -10.65 -24.39
C ILE A 12 5.42 -10.32 -22.91
N PHE A 13 6.56 -10.67 -22.32
CA PHE A 13 6.94 -10.24 -20.97
C PHE A 13 7.05 -8.70 -20.87
N ILE A 14 7.77 -8.06 -21.80
CA ILE A 14 7.90 -6.60 -21.86
C ILE A 14 6.54 -5.94 -22.15
N TRP A 15 5.73 -6.53 -23.02
CA TRP A 15 4.37 -6.09 -23.30
C TRP A 15 3.51 -6.11 -22.02
N SER A 16 3.56 -7.19 -21.24
CA SER A 16 2.86 -7.29 -19.96
C SER A 16 3.25 -6.15 -19.03
N ILE A 17 4.56 -5.95 -18.86
CA ILE A 17 5.13 -4.88 -18.04
C ILE A 17 4.63 -3.50 -18.47
N ALA A 18 4.61 -3.22 -19.78
CA ALA A 18 4.19 -1.92 -20.29
C ALA A 18 2.76 -1.57 -19.86
N PHE A 19 1.84 -2.55 -19.87
CA PHE A 19 0.46 -2.37 -19.41
C PHE A 19 0.31 -2.36 -17.87
N VAL A 20 1.25 -2.95 -17.13
CA VAL A 20 1.30 -2.77 -15.67
C VAL A 20 1.68 -1.33 -15.32
N ILE A 21 2.65 -0.74 -16.04
CA ILE A 21 3.12 0.63 -15.81
C ILE A 21 2.11 1.66 -16.32
N GLN A 22 1.57 1.45 -17.53
CA GLN A 22 0.57 2.32 -18.15
C GLN A 22 -0.72 1.54 -18.41
N PRO A 23 -1.66 1.53 -17.44
CA PRO A 23 -2.90 0.79 -17.60
C PRO A 23 -3.75 1.40 -18.72
N LEU A 24 -4.25 0.54 -19.61
CA LEU A 24 -5.09 0.91 -20.74
C LEU A 24 -6.52 0.43 -20.48
N SER A 25 -7.50 1.32 -20.61
CA SER A 25 -8.93 0.95 -20.55
C SER A 25 -9.52 0.94 -21.95
N ILE A 26 -9.84 -0.24 -22.46
CA ILE A 26 -10.45 -0.43 -23.78
C ILE A 26 -11.98 -0.52 -23.61
N PRO A 27 -12.76 0.35 -24.26
CA PRO A 27 -14.21 0.21 -24.27
C PRO A 27 -14.62 -0.98 -25.15
N ILE A 28 -15.18 -2.02 -24.55
CA ILE A 28 -15.74 -3.18 -25.26
C ILE A 28 -17.27 -3.04 -25.28
N ARG A 29 -17.86 -3.12 -26.46
CA ARG A 29 -19.31 -3.25 -26.62
C ARG A 29 -19.65 -4.74 -26.70
N LEU A 30 -20.16 -5.29 -25.60
CA LEU A 30 -20.67 -6.67 -25.59
C LEU A 30 -22.15 -6.66 -26.01
N PRO A 31 -22.58 -7.54 -26.94
CA PRO A 31 -23.90 -7.50 -27.55
C PRO A 31 -25.07 -7.68 -26.57
N TYR A 32 -24.86 -8.23 -25.37
CA TYR A 32 -25.90 -8.51 -24.37
C TYR A 32 -25.73 -7.81 -23.01
N ILE A 33 -24.57 -7.22 -22.72
CA ILE A 33 -24.21 -6.73 -21.37
C ILE A 33 -23.99 -5.21 -21.36
N GLY A 34 -24.08 -4.56 -22.53
CA GLY A 34 -23.84 -3.12 -22.68
C GLY A 34 -22.34 -2.77 -22.78
N PRO A 35 -21.99 -1.47 -22.76
CA PRO A 35 -20.61 -1.03 -22.83
C PRO A 35 -19.88 -1.34 -21.50
N LYS A 36 -18.95 -2.30 -21.53
CA LYS A 36 -18.01 -2.55 -20.42
C LYS A 36 -16.62 -2.05 -20.81
N ARG A 37 -15.86 -1.55 -19.83
CA ARG A 37 -14.46 -1.20 -20.02
C ARG A 37 -13.60 -2.38 -19.58
N ALA A 38 -12.90 -3.02 -20.52
CA ALA A 38 -11.86 -3.98 -20.17
C ALA A 38 -10.58 -3.20 -19.89
N ALA A 39 -10.09 -3.29 -18.66
CA ALA A 39 -8.83 -2.66 -18.29
C ALA A 39 -7.70 -3.67 -18.41
N LEU A 40 -6.69 -3.36 -19.24
CA LEU A 40 -5.36 -3.95 -19.18
C LEU A 40 -4.58 -3.19 -18.09
N ASN A 41 -4.38 -3.84 -16.96
CA ASN A 41 -3.76 -3.25 -15.78
C ASN A 41 -2.92 -4.30 -15.03
N LEU A 42 -2.45 -3.94 -13.83
CA LEU A 42 -1.65 -4.80 -12.95
C LEU A 42 -2.23 -6.21 -12.72
N THR A 43 -3.56 -6.35 -12.68
CA THR A 43 -4.21 -7.65 -12.42
C THR A 43 -4.48 -8.46 -13.68
N THR A 44 -4.69 -7.83 -14.83
CA THR A 44 -5.17 -8.50 -16.06
C THR A 44 -4.07 -8.71 -17.10
N ALA A 45 -3.13 -7.76 -17.25
CA ALA A 45 -2.12 -7.84 -18.29
C ALA A 45 -1.16 -9.04 -18.12
N PRO A 46 -0.65 -9.35 -16.91
CA PRO A 46 0.19 -10.53 -16.70
C PRO A 46 -0.53 -11.86 -16.96
N ILE A 47 -1.80 -11.96 -16.56
CA ILE A 47 -2.62 -13.16 -16.82
C ILE A 47 -2.81 -13.35 -18.33
N LEU A 48 -3.12 -12.27 -19.04
CA LEU A 48 -3.27 -12.33 -20.49
C LEU A 48 -1.95 -12.67 -21.19
N ALA A 49 -0.82 -12.15 -20.71
CA ALA A 49 0.50 -12.52 -21.20
C ALA A 49 0.77 -14.03 -21.04
N ILE A 50 0.43 -14.61 -19.89
CA ILE A 50 0.53 -16.06 -19.65
C ILE A 50 -0.36 -16.83 -20.63
N ALA A 51 -1.61 -16.40 -20.82
CA ALA A 51 -2.52 -17.05 -21.76
C ALA A 51 -2.00 -17.01 -23.20
N ILE A 52 -1.43 -15.87 -23.63
CA ILE A 52 -0.82 -15.72 -24.96
C ILE A 52 0.40 -16.64 -25.09
N LEU A 53 1.29 -16.67 -24.08
CA LEU A 53 2.49 -17.52 -24.11
C LEU A 53 2.15 -19.01 -24.10
N TRP A 54 1.12 -19.38 -23.36
CA TRP A 54 0.65 -20.76 -23.33
C TRP A 54 0.04 -21.18 -24.68
N ALA A 55 -0.80 -20.32 -25.27
CA ALA A 55 -1.37 -20.54 -26.61
C ALA A 55 -0.28 -20.59 -27.70
N ALA A 56 0.76 -19.77 -27.58
CA ALA A 56 1.92 -19.75 -28.47
C ALA A 56 2.94 -20.86 -28.20
N GLN A 57 2.65 -21.79 -27.28
CA GLN A 57 3.52 -22.91 -26.89
C GLN A 57 4.91 -22.47 -26.40
N CYS A 58 5.04 -21.22 -25.95
CA CYS A 58 6.25 -20.68 -25.34
C CYS A 58 6.40 -21.10 -23.86
N LEU A 59 5.29 -21.51 -23.25
CA LEU A 59 5.16 -21.91 -21.85
C LEU A 59 4.34 -23.22 -21.80
N GLY A 60 4.77 -24.19 -21.00
CA GLY A 60 4.05 -25.44 -20.75
C GLY A 60 3.39 -25.51 -19.36
N PRO A 61 2.58 -26.55 -19.10
CA PRO A 61 1.92 -26.75 -17.79
C PRO A 61 2.90 -26.88 -16.63
N SER A 62 4.09 -27.43 -16.86
CA SER A 62 5.16 -27.53 -15.86
C SER A 62 5.62 -26.15 -15.40
N GLN A 63 5.88 -25.22 -16.32
CA GLN A 63 6.32 -23.87 -15.96
C GLN A 63 5.23 -23.08 -15.22
N ILE A 64 3.95 -23.30 -15.55
CA ILE A 64 2.83 -22.72 -14.79
C ILE A 64 2.83 -23.29 -13.36
N ARG A 65 2.93 -24.61 -13.22
CA ARG A 65 3.00 -25.27 -11.90
C ARG A 65 4.19 -24.76 -11.10
N ASP A 66 5.36 -24.67 -11.72
CA ASP A 66 6.59 -24.25 -11.09
C ASP A 66 6.54 -22.78 -10.66
N GLY A 67 5.87 -21.91 -11.43
CA GLY A 67 5.57 -20.54 -11.03
C GLY A 67 4.54 -20.40 -9.90
N ILE A 68 3.74 -21.43 -9.60
CA ILE A 68 2.75 -21.42 -8.51
C ILE A 68 3.30 -22.09 -7.24
N VAL A 69 3.87 -23.29 -7.40
CA VAL A 69 4.43 -24.10 -6.32
C VAL A 69 5.80 -23.58 -5.90
N GLY A 70 6.53 -22.94 -6.82
CA GLY A 70 7.86 -22.42 -6.57
C GLY A 70 8.97 -23.38 -6.98
N THR A 71 10.11 -22.79 -7.32
CA THR A 71 11.37 -23.45 -7.70
C THR A 71 12.51 -22.84 -6.92
N ASP A 72 13.64 -23.56 -6.85
CA ASP A 72 14.86 -23.08 -6.22
C ASP A 72 14.72 -22.70 -4.72
N GLY A 73 13.70 -23.18 -4.02
CA GLY A 73 13.47 -22.84 -2.60
C GLY A 73 12.64 -21.57 -2.37
N VAL A 74 12.28 -20.83 -3.42
CA VAL A 74 11.32 -19.71 -3.32
C VAL A 74 9.92 -20.26 -3.55
N LYS A 75 9.03 -20.09 -2.57
CA LYS A 75 7.65 -20.62 -2.64
C LYS A 75 6.66 -19.45 -2.67
N PRO A 76 6.07 -19.12 -3.83
CA PRO A 76 5.17 -17.98 -3.97
C PRO A 76 4.01 -17.99 -2.97
N TYR A 77 3.43 -19.15 -2.69
CA TYR A 77 2.35 -19.27 -1.71
C TYR A 77 2.81 -18.99 -0.27
N ASN A 78 4.04 -19.35 0.13
CA ASN A 78 4.58 -19.02 1.45
C ASN A 78 4.57 -17.50 1.65
N ILE A 79 5.12 -16.78 0.68
CA ILE A 79 5.23 -15.32 0.67
C ILE A 79 3.85 -14.68 0.77
N LEU A 80 2.90 -15.16 -0.06
CA LEU A 80 1.54 -14.61 -0.10
C LEU A 80 0.77 -14.87 1.20
N ILE A 81 0.82 -16.09 1.76
CA ILE A 81 0.14 -16.42 3.02
C ILE A 81 0.71 -15.59 4.17
N LEU A 82 2.04 -15.49 4.28
CA LEU A 82 2.71 -14.67 5.28
C LEU A 82 2.27 -13.21 5.17
N PHE A 83 2.35 -12.63 3.98
CA PHE A 83 2.02 -11.24 3.75
C PHE A 83 0.54 -10.94 4.03
N PHE A 84 -0.38 -11.80 3.60
CA PHE A 84 -1.81 -11.64 3.88
C PHE A 84 -2.13 -11.75 5.37
N SER A 85 -1.45 -12.66 6.08
CA SER A 85 -1.62 -12.85 7.53
C SER A 85 -1.26 -11.58 8.29
N LEU A 86 -0.11 -10.97 7.97
CA LEU A 86 0.36 -9.75 8.62
C LEU A 86 -0.43 -8.52 8.18
N ALA A 87 -0.77 -8.42 6.89
CA ALA A 87 -1.62 -7.34 6.37
C ALA A 87 -2.98 -7.32 7.08
N TYR A 88 -3.61 -8.48 7.29
CA TYR A 88 -4.86 -8.57 8.03
C TYR A 88 -4.72 -8.07 9.49
N MET A 89 -3.71 -8.53 10.22
CA MET A 89 -3.48 -8.09 11.60
C MET A 89 -3.15 -6.59 11.68
N ALA A 90 -2.35 -6.06 10.75
CA ALA A 90 -1.98 -4.66 10.74
C ALA A 90 -3.15 -3.74 10.32
N ILE A 91 -3.96 -4.13 9.32
CA ILE A 91 -5.15 -3.38 8.89
C ILE A 91 -6.22 -3.40 9.97
N THR A 92 -6.47 -4.54 10.61
CA THR A 92 -7.45 -4.59 11.71
C THR A 92 -6.97 -3.83 12.94
N LEU A 93 -5.66 -3.79 13.20
CA LEU A 93 -5.07 -2.92 14.22
C LEU A 93 -5.25 -1.44 13.85
N ASP A 94 -5.06 -1.05 12.59
CA ASP A 94 -5.32 0.31 12.14
C ASP A 94 -6.78 0.73 12.33
N ILE A 95 -7.74 -0.14 12.00
CA ILE A 95 -9.18 0.12 12.15
C ILE A 95 -9.55 0.49 13.60
N THR A 96 -8.78 0.05 14.60
CA THR A 96 -8.98 0.42 16.00
C THR A 96 -8.73 1.91 16.30
N GLY A 97 -8.05 2.62 15.41
CA GLY A 97 -7.69 4.03 15.59
C GLY A 97 -6.31 4.27 16.21
N VAL A 98 -5.53 3.22 16.49
CA VAL A 98 -4.25 3.35 17.21
C VAL A 98 -3.20 4.15 16.42
N LEU A 99 -3.18 4.03 15.09
CA LEU A 99 -2.21 4.74 14.25
C LEU A 99 -2.55 6.23 14.18
N GLN A 100 -3.84 6.56 14.08
CA GLN A 100 -4.33 7.92 14.09
C GLN A 100 -4.17 8.57 15.47
N ALA A 101 -4.36 7.82 16.56
CA ALA A 101 -4.07 8.28 17.91
C ALA A 101 -2.56 8.60 18.07
N ALA A 102 -1.67 7.77 17.53
CA ALA A 102 -0.24 8.06 17.50
C ALA A 102 0.06 9.33 16.70
N ALA A 103 -0.59 9.52 15.55
CA ALA A 103 -0.45 10.72 14.72
C ALA A 103 -0.90 12.00 15.44
N PHE A 104 -2.02 11.95 16.17
CA PHE A 104 -2.50 13.06 17.00
C PHE A 104 -1.53 13.38 18.13
N TRP A 105 -1.05 12.35 18.84
CA TRP A 105 -0.07 12.52 19.91
C TRP A 105 1.21 13.21 19.42
N VAL A 106 1.70 12.79 18.25
CA VAL A 106 2.87 13.40 17.61
C VAL A 106 2.59 14.83 17.18
N SER A 107 1.38 15.10 16.66
CA SER A 107 0.96 16.45 16.27
C SER A 107 0.99 17.42 17.44
N ASN A 108 0.38 17.06 18.57
CA ASN A 108 0.36 17.91 19.77
C ASN A 108 1.77 18.16 20.30
N ARG A 109 2.68 17.19 20.16
CA ARG A 109 4.08 17.31 20.60
C ARG A 109 4.94 18.17 19.67
N GLY A 110 4.59 18.23 18.38
CA GLY A 110 5.22 19.10 17.39
C GLY A 110 4.92 20.58 17.65
N GLY A 111 3.74 20.89 18.19
CA GLY A 111 3.32 22.24 18.55
C GLY A 111 3.27 23.17 17.34
N SER A 112 3.69 24.42 17.51
CA SER A 112 3.62 25.44 16.46
C SER A 112 4.80 25.48 15.49
N ASN A 113 5.82 24.63 15.65
CA ASN A 113 7.01 24.64 14.78
C ASN A 113 6.85 23.62 13.63
N GLY A 114 6.69 24.11 12.40
CA GLY A 114 6.45 23.26 11.23
C GLY A 114 7.61 22.31 10.89
N TRP A 115 8.86 22.70 11.11
CA TRP A 115 10.02 21.81 10.90
C TRP A 115 10.09 20.70 11.94
N LYS A 116 9.83 21.05 13.21
CA LYS A 116 9.79 20.08 14.30
C LYS A 116 8.65 19.08 14.07
N LEU A 117 7.48 19.57 13.69
CA LEU A 117 6.33 18.75 13.35
C LEU A 117 6.61 17.82 12.16
N TYR A 118 7.24 18.34 11.11
CA TYR A 118 7.63 17.56 9.94
C TYR A 118 8.59 16.43 10.28
N LEU A 119 9.64 16.73 11.05
CA LEU A 119 10.57 15.71 11.55
C LEU A 119 9.84 14.65 12.37
N TYR A 120 8.92 15.07 13.25
CA TYR A 120 8.21 14.15 14.12
C TYR A 120 7.27 13.22 13.35
N PHE A 121 6.55 13.73 12.35
CA PHE A 121 5.74 12.89 11.47
C PHE A 121 6.61 11.94 10.65
N TYR A 122 7.72 12.42 10.10
CA TYR A 122 8.66 11.56 9.38
C TYR A 122 9.14 10.41 10.27
N LEU A 123 9.59 10.69 11.49
CA LEU A 123 10.02 9.68 12.45
C LEU A 123 8.90 8.72 12.86
N LEU A 124 7.69 9.23 13.10
CA LEU A 124 6.53 8.39 13.41
C LEU A 124 6.26 7.39 12.29
N LEU A 125 6.16 7.88 11.05
CA LEU A 125 5.84 7.06 9.89
C LEU A 125 6.94 6.03 9.60
N THR A 126 8.20 6.42 9.75
CA THR A 126 9.34 5.49 9.70
C THR A 126 9.20 4.39 10.75
N VAL A 127 8.97 4.74 12.02
CA VAL A 127 8.86 3.75 13.12
C VAL A 127 7.66 2.82 12.90
N LEU A 128 6.49 3.38 12.58
CA LEU A 128 5.31 2.57 12.29
C LEU A 128 5.57 1.62 11.12
N SER A 129 6.28 2.06 10.09
CA SER A 129 6.51 1.25 8.91
C SER A 129 7.56 0.16 9.11
N VAL A 130 8.54 0.36 10.01
CA VAL A 130 9.45 -0.72 10.43
C VAL A 130 8.67 -1.92 10.99
N PHE A 131 7.65 -1.67 11.82
CA PHE A 131 6.90 -2.75 12.48
C PHE A 131 5.70 -3.26 11.70
N LEU A 132 4.96 -2.37 11.02
CA LEU A 132 3.70 -2.69 10.35
C LEU A 132 3.87 -2.96 8.86
N GLY A 133 5.03 -2.64 8.28
CA GLY A 133 5.24 -2.62 6.84
C GLY A 133 4.79 -1.29 6.21
N ASN A 134 4.96 -1.18 4.89
CA ASN A 134 4.61 0.03 4.14
C ASN A 134 3.09 0.16 3.90
N ASP A 135 2.39 -0.93 3.58
CA ASP A 135 0.99 -0.88 3.14
C ASP A 135 0.02 -0.27 4.17
N PRO A 136 -0.01 -0.72 5.45
CA PRO A 136 -0.91 -0.12 6.46
C PRO A 136 -0.57 1.35 6.74
N VAL A 137 0.72 1.70 6.72
CA VAL A 137 1.16 3.08 6.95
C VAL A 137 0.73 3.99 5.80
N ILE A 138 0.82 3.54 4.56
CA ILE A 138 0.35 4.30 3.39
C ILE A 138 -1.18 4.41 3.38
N LEU A 139 -1.90 3.35 3.73
CA LEU A 139 -3.36 3.40 3.78
C LEU A 139 -3.85 4.47 4.77
N SER A 140 -3.27 4.48 5.96
CA SER A 140 -3.82 5.23 7.09
C SER A 140 -3.13 6.57 7.30
N GLY A 141 -1.80 6.59 7.11
CA GLY A 141 -0.99 7.79 7.15
C GLY A 141 -1.41 8.79 6.07
N THR A 142 -1.66 8.33 4.84
CA THR A 142 -2.01 9.21 3.72
C THR A 142 -3.36 9.84 3.96
N ALA A 143 -4.38 9.05 4.33
CA ALA A 143 -5.71 9.57 4.63
C ALA A 143 -5.68 10.60 5.77
N PHE A 144 -4.94 10.30 6.84
CA PHE A 144 -4.73 11.21 7.95
C PHE A 144 -3.99 12.50 7.51
N LEU A 145 -2.88 12.39 6.80
CA LEU A 145 -2.07 13.55 6.39
C LEU A 145 -2.82 14.46 5.42
N VAL A 146 -3.62 13.89 4.51
CA VAL A 146 -4.50 14.69 3.64
C VAL A 146 -5.49 15.50 4.47
N TYR A 147 -6.10 14.89 5.48
CA TYR A 147 -7.04 15.58 6.34
C TYR A 147 -6.34 16.65 7.21
N TYR A 148 -5.23 16.28 7.83
CA TYR A 148 -4.45 17.15 8.69
C TYR A 148 -3.95 18.38 7.94
N THR A 149 -3.34 18.20 6.77
CA THR A 149 -2.83 19.30 5.95
C THR A 149 -3.95 20.22 5.49
N LYS A 150 -5.14 19.69 5.21
CA LYS A 150 -6.32 20.49 4.88
C LYS A 150 -6.80 21.36 6.05
N VAL A 151 -6.86 20.82 7.27
CA VAL A 151 -7.30 21.58 8.47
C VAL A 151 -6.23 22.59 8.90
N ALA A 152 -4.95 22.23 8.79
CA ALA A 152 -3.83 23.10 9.13
C ALA A 152 -3.50 24.12 8.02
N GLU A 153 -4.26 24.13 6.91
CA GLU A 153 -4.04 25.00 5.73
C GLU A 153 -2.61 24.90 5.15
N LEU A 154 -2.06 23.69 5.13
CA LEU A 154 -0.71 23.39 4.63
C LEU A 154 -0.74 22.83 3.20
N ASP A 155 0.33 23.08 2.44
CA ASP A 155 0.55 22.38 1.18
C ASP A 155 0.79 20.88 1.46
N PRO A 156 -0.04 19.97 0.92
CA PRO A 156 0.01 18.55 1.27
C PRO A 156 1.23 17.83 0.65
N THR A 157 1.89 18.42 -0.36
CA THR A 157 2.90 17.73 -1.17
C THR A 157 4.10 17.27 -0.34
N SER A 158 4.64 18.14 0.52
CA SER A 158 5.83 17.84 1.32
C SER A 158 5.58 16.69 2.30
N TRP A 159 4.41 16.70 2.94
CA TRP A 159 4.00 15.70 3.92
C TRP A 159 3.77 14.34 3.28
N LEU A 160 2.98 14.29 2.21
CA LEU A 160 2.61 13.04 1.54
C LEU A 160 3.81 12.39 0.82
N ILE A 161 4.68 13.19 0.18
CA ILE A 161 5.90 12.65 -0.44
C ILE A 161 6.86 12.13 0.64
N SER A 162 6.96 12.81 1.79
CA SER A 162 7.81 12.36 2.88
C SER A 162 7.33 11.06 3.53
N GLU A 163 6.01 10.93 3.70
CA GLU A 163 5.37 9.70 4.15
C GLU A 163 5.67 8.56 3.17
N PHE A 164 5.42 8.79 1.89
CA PHE A 164 5.65 7.80 0.85
C PHE A 164 7.10 7.31 0.83
N ALA A 165 8.05 8.24 0.93
CA ALA A 165 9.47 7.91 0.98
C ALA A 165 9.86 7.19 2.28
N ALA A 166 9.40 7.67 3.44
CA ALA A 166 9.69 7.09 4.75
C ALA A 166 9.16 5.66 4.87
N ALA A 167 7.91 5.41 4.51
CA ALA A 167 7.27 4.10 4.63
C ALA A 167 7.96 3.05 3.76
N ASN A 168 8.23 3.36 2.48
CA ASN A 168 8.91 2.41 1.61
C ASN A 168 10.37 2.17 2.05
N THR A 169 11.09 3.21 2.51
CA THR A 169 12.46 3.05 3.01
C THR A 169 12.51 2.19 4.28
N ALA A 170 11.60 2.43 5.23
CA ALA A 170 11.53 1.71 6.50
C ALA A 170 11.15 0.23 6.35
N SER A 171 10.39 -0.11 5.30
CA SER A 171 9.97 -1.49 5.04
C SER A 171 11.11 -2.48 4.75
N MET A 172 12.35 -2.01 4.58
CA MET A 172 13.53 -2.87 4.39
C MET A 172 14.09 -3.49 5.69
N VAL A 173 13.70 -2.96 6.87
CA VAL A 173 14.31 -3.37 8.16
C VAL A 173 13.90 -4.78 8.55
N LEU A 174 12.60 -5.04 8.59
CA LEU A 174 12.09 -6.37 8.90
C LEU A 174 11.87 -7.14 7.59
N PHE A 175 12.23 -8.42 7.58
CA PHE A 175 11.97 -9.25 6.40
C PHE A 175 10.47 -9.38 6.08
N VAL A 176 9.58 -9.15 7.06
CA VAL A 176 8.12 -9.09 6.86
C VAL A 176 7.61 -7.76 6.31
N GLY A 177 8.41 -6.69 6.36
CA GLY A 177 7.96 -5.34 6.06
C GLY A 177 7.52 -5.15 4.61
N ASN A 178 8.06 -5.97 3.70
CA ASN A 178 7.77 -5.94 2.27
C ASN A 178 7.86 -7.36 1.69
N PRO A 179 6.94 -7.79 0.79
CA PRO A 179 7.00 -9.12 0.17
C PRO A 179 8.31 -9.36 -0.60
N THR A 180 8.97 -8.32 -1.10
CA THR A 180 10.28 -8.44 -1.76
C THR A 180 11.38 -8.95 -0.83
N ASN A 181 11.35 -8.58 0.46
CA ASN A 181 12.33 -9.05 1.44
C ASN A 181 12.21 -10.55 1.66
N VAL A 182 10.98 -11.07 1.70
CA VAL A 182 10.72 -12.51 1.82
C VAL A 182 11.26 -13.27 0.61
N VAL A 183 11.04 -12.74 -0.60
CA VAL A 183 11.61 -13.33 -1.84
C VAL A 183 13.12 -13.42 -1.76
N ILE A 184 13.79 -12.40 -1.23
CA ILE A 184 15.25 -12.37 -1.08
C ILE A 184 15.71 -13.36 -0.01
N CYS A 185 15.05 -13.40 1.15
CA CYS A 185 15.40 -14.32 2.23
C CYS A 185 15.22 -15.78 1.81
N GLU A 186 14.08 -16.13 1.20
CA GLU A 186 13.86 -17.49 0.67
C GLU A 186 14.79 -17.79 -0.51
N GLY A 187 15.01 -16.83 -1.40
CA GLY A 187 15.80 -17.03 -2.61
C GLY A 187 17.30 -17.18 -2.36
N PHE A 188 17.85 -16.48 -1.38
CA PHE A 188 19.26 -16.58 -1.01
C PHE A 188 19.50 -17.39 0.27
N GLU A 189 18.45 -18.01 0.81
CA GLU A 189 18.49 -18.77 2.06
C GLU A 189 19.08 -17.95 3.24
N VAL A 190 18.78 -16.64 3.27
CA VAL A 190 19.23 -15.73 4.32
C VAL A 190 18.28 -15.86 5.51
N ASN A 191 18.84 -16.14 6.69
CA ASN A 191 18.09 -16.15 7.93
C ASN A 191 17.44 -14.78 8.21
N ASN A 192 16.20 -14.76 8.69
CA ASN A 192 15.42 -13.54 8.91
C ASN A 192 16.08 -12.54 9.88
N ALA A 193 16.70 -13.02 10.97
CA ALA A 193 17.40 -12.17 11.92
C ALA A 193 18.71 -11.62 11.31
N ALA A 194 19.42 -12.45 10.55
CA ALA A 194 20.60 -12.00 9.81
C ALA A 194 20.24 -10.95 8.76
N PHE A 195 19.12 -11.12 8.04
CA PHE A 195 18.61 -10.14 7.10
C PHE A 195 18.44 -8.77 7.76
N THR A 196 17.72 -8.71 8.89
CA THR A 196 17.53 -7.45 9.63
C THR A 196 18.86 -6.88 10.13
N ALA A 197 19.78 -7.72 10.59
CA ALA A 197 21.10 -7.26 11.02
C ALA A 197 21.91 -6.63 9.87
N TYR A 198 21.78 -7.16 8.65
CA TYR A 198 22.46 -6.63 7.47
C TYR A 198 21.76 -5.42 6.84
N THR A 199 20.44 -5.24 7.03
CA THR A 199 19.72 -4.12 6.41
C THR A 199 19.54 -2.91 7.33
N ILE A 200 19.76 -3.06 8.65
CA ILE A 200 19.54 -1.96 9.61
C ILE A 200 20.49 -0.77 9.40
N LEU A 201 21.79 -0.99 9.14
CA LEU A 201 22.73 0.11 8.91
C LEU A 201 22.47 0.81 7.56
N PRO A 202 22.29 0.08 6.43
CA PRO A 202 21.85 0.71 5.18
C PRO A 202 20.54 1.48 5.35
N PHE A 203 19.56 0.93 6.07
CA PHE A 203 18.31 1.62 6.37
C PHE A 203 18.54 2.94 7.10
N LEU A 204 19.30 2.95 8.21
CA LEU A 204 19.53 4.16 9.00
C LEU A 204 20.20 5.25 8.14
N ALA A 205 21.19 4.88 7.35
CA ALA A 205 21.88 5.80 6.46
C ALA A 205 20.96 6.33 5.35
N CYS A 206 20.16 5.46 4.73
CA CYS A 206 19.15 5.84 3.74
C CYS A 206 18.07 6.74 4.33
N ASN A 207 17.57 6.45 5.52
CA ASN A 207 16.53 7.24 6.20
C ASN A 207 17.03 8.66 6.51
N VAL A 208 18.28 8.79 6.97
CA VAL A 208 18.91 10.12 7.17
C VAL A 208 19.11 10.83 5.82
N ALA A 209 19.66 10.14 4.81
CA ALA A 209 19.86 10.72 3.47
C ALA A 209 18.54 11.19 2.84
N CYS A 210 17.47 10.40 3.01
CA CYS A 210 16.12 10.71 2.57
C CYS A 210 15.59 11.97 3.25
N PHE A 211 15.65 12.05 4.58
CA PHE A 211 15.21 13.22 5.33
C PHE A 211 15.99 14.48 4.93
N VAL A 212 17.32 14.38 4.77
CA VAL A 212 18.15 15.51 4.33
C VAL A 212 17.81 15.94 2.91
N ALA A 213 17.60 15.00 1.98
CA ALA A 213 17.20 15.29 0.59
C ALA A 213 15.82 15.95 0.51
N LEU A 214 14.82 15.43 1.22
CA LEU A 214 13.48 16.02 1.30
C LEU A 214 13.52 17.38 1.98
N GLY A 215 14.25 17.47 3.10
CA GLY A 215 14.49 18.72 3.81
C GLY A 215 15.20 19.76 2.95
N PHE A 216 16.07 19.38 2.01
CA PHE A 216 16.67 20.29 1.03
C PHE A 216 15.66 20.77 -0.02
N GLN A 217 14.82 19.88 -0.53
CA GLN A 217 13.83 20.19 -1.56
C GLN A 217 12.69 21.08 -1.06
N PHE A 218 12.20 20.81 0.15
CA PHE A 218 11.05 21.49 0.72
C PHE A 218 11.41 22.67 1.65
N ARG A 219 12.64 23.23 1.53
CA ARG A 219 13.08 24.39 2.33
C ARG A 219 12.21 25.64 2.18
N LYS A 220 11.50 25.77 1.06
CA LYS A 220 10.68 26.95 0.79
C LYS A 220 9.53 27.03 1.80
N PRO A 221 9.25 28.22 2.39
CA PRO A 221 8.19 28.40 3.39
C PRO A 221 6.79 27.95 2.94
N LYS A 222 6.54 27.92 1.62
CA LYS A 222 5.31 27.38 1.04
C LYS A 222 5.05 25.92 1.45
N TYR A 223 6.10 25.10 1.50
CA TYR A 223 5.99 23.66 1.76
C TYR A 223 6.20 23.34 3.25
N LEU A 224 7.13 24.04 3.91
CA LEU A 224 7.37 23.94 5.34
C LEU A 224 7.37 25.34 5.97
N PRO A 225 6.23 25.81 6.48
CA PRO A 225 6.18 27.07 7.21
C PRO A 225 6.95 26.94 8.54
N ARG A 226 7.66 28.00 8.93
CA ARG A 226 8.43 28.01 10.20
C ARG A 226 7.53 27.98 11.43
N ARG A 227 6.34 28.59 11.33
CA ARG A 227 5.31 28.60 12.37
C ARG A 227 3.97 28.20 11.78
N LEU A 228 3.23 27.41 12.55
CA LEU A 228 1.86 27.01 12.25
C LEU A 228 0.93 27.96 12.99
N ASN A 229 -0.04 28.51 12.26
CA ASN A 229 -1.01 29.45 12.83
C ASN A 229 -2.07 28.71 13.68
N ASN A 230 -2.38 27.47 13.31
CA ASN A 230 -3.45 26.66 13.91
C ASN A 230 -2.87 25.39 14.57
N ALA A 231 -2.08 25.54 15.64
CA ALA A 231 -1.69 24.41 16.46
C ALA A 231 -2.86 24.02 17.39
N ALA A 232 -3.84 23.30 16.87
CA ALA A 232 -4.94 22.78 17.67
C ALA A 232 -4.44 21.63 18.55
N ASP A 233 -4.81 21.63 19.84
CA ASP A 233 -4.59 20.50 20.72
C ASP A 233 -5.63 19.42 20.39
N LEU A 234 -5.21 18.38 19.69
CA LEU A 234 -6.10 17.35 19.19
C LEU A 234 -6.37 16.30 20.27
N ASP A 235 -7.64 15.97 20.53
CA ASP A 235 -7.97 14.90 21.49
C ASP A 235 -7.59 13.52 20.93
N VAL A 236 -6.48 12.98 21.42
CA VAL A 236 -5.95 11.65 21.07
C VAL A 236 -6.97 10.54 21.34
N ARG A 237 -7.74 10.63 22.43
CA ARG A 237 -8.71 9.59 22.82
C ARG A 237 -9.91 9.58 21.89
N SER A 238 -10.19 10.70 21.22
CA SER A 238 -11.32 10.82 20.31
C SER A 238 -11.21 9.92 19.08
N VAL A 239 -9.98 9.56 18.67
CA VAL A 239 -9.72 8.76 17.46
C VAL A 239 -9.44 7.30 17.77
N LEU A 240 -9.15 6.95 19.02
CA LEU A 240 -9.02 5.56 19.45
C LEU A 240 -10.41 4.92 19.60
N LEU A 241 -10.93 4.40 18.50
CA LEU A 241 -12.28 3.83 18.39
C LEU A 241 -12.45 2.55 19.20
N ASP A 242 -11.43 1.70 19.26
CA ASP A 242 -11.47 0.43 19.98
C ASP A 242 -10.19 0.15 20.79
N PRO A 243 -10.10 0.67 22.02
CA PRO A 243 -8.92 0.46 22.86
C PRO A 243 -8.62 -1.02 23.17
N LYS A 244 -9.66 -1.84 23.34
CA LYS A 244 -9.49 -3.27 23.66
C LYS A 244 -8.97 -4.03 22.45
N GLY A 245 -9.57 -3.79 21.28
CA GLY A 245 -9.09 -4.31 20.01
C GLY A 245 -7.65 -3.86 19.71
N ALA A 246 -7.29 -2.63 20.05
CA ALA A 246 -5.94 -2.10 19.86
C ALA A 246 -4.90 -2.85 20.72
N VAL A 247 -5.20 -3.09 22.00
CA VAL A 247 -4.31 -3.83 22.90
C VAL A 247 -4.14 -5.27 22.46
N VAL A 248 -5.25 -5.98 22.17
CA VAL A 248 -5.20 -7.39 21.75
C VAL A 248 -4.52 -7.53 20.39
N GLY A 249 -4.87 -6.67 19.43
CA GLY A 249 -4.25 -6.65 18.11
C GLY A 249 -2.76 -6.31 18.16
N GLY A 250 -2.37 -5.32 18.96
CA GLY A 250 -0.97 -4.95 19.17
C GLY A 250 -0.17 -6.07 19.85
N ALA A 251 -0.75 -6.72 20.87
CA ALA A 251 -0.13 -7.85 21.56
C ALA A 251 0.06 -9.05 20.62
N LEU A 252 -0.96 -9.42 19.84
CA LEU A 252 -0.89 -10.53 18.87
C LEU A 252 0.11 -10.24 17.75
N LEU A 253 0.09 -9.03 17.17
CA LEU A 253 1.05 -8.66 16.13
C LEU A 253 2.48 -8.61 16.69
N GLY A 254 2.71 -7.96 17.83
CA GLY A 254 4.03 -7.86 18.45
C GLY A 254 4.59 -9.22 18.85
N SER A 255 3.78 -10.08 19.48
CA SER A 255 4.19 -11.45 19.82
C SER A 255 4.45 -12.31 18.58
N CYS A 256 3.63 -12.18 17.53
CA CYS A 256 3.87 -12.84 16.24
C CYS A 256 5.25 -12.46 15.68
N LEU A 257 5.59 -11.17 15.62
CA LEU A 257 6.89 -10.69 15.12
C LEU A 257 8.06 -11.23 15.96
N VAL A 258 7.93 -11.22 17.29
CA VAL A 258 8.96 -11.77 18.20
C VAL A 258 9.14 -13.27 17.99
N VAL A 259 8.04 -14.04 17.94
CA VAL A 259 8.09 -15.49 17.70
C VAL A 259 8.71 -15.79 16.35
N ILE A 260 8.38 -15.03 15.31
CA ILE A 260 8.99 -15.15 13.98
C ILE A 260 10.51 -14.99 14.05
N ILE A 261 11.01 -13.97 14.75
CA ILE A 261 12.45 -13.72 14.89
C ILE A 261 13.12 -14.87 15.66
N ILE A 262 12.53 -15.33 16.76
CA ILE A 262 13.09 -16.42 17.58
C ILE A 262 13.05 -17.76 16.83
N VAL A 263 11.95 -18.07 16.16
CA VAL A 263 11.80 -19.35 15.45
C VAL A 263 12.60 -19.37 14.15
N SER A 264 13.02 -18.21 13.63
CA SER A 264 13.90 -18.14 12.45
C SER A 264 15.22 -18.91 12.63
N PHE A 265 15.69 -19.10 13.86
CA PHE A 265 16.87 -19.92 14.17
C PHE A 265 16.66 -21.42 13.94
N PHE A 266 15.41 -21.88 13.80
CA PHE A 266 15.03 -23.29 13.66
C PHE A 266 14.57 -23.65 12.23
N HIS A 267 14.79 -22.78 11.23
CA HIS A 267 14.46 -23.03 9.82
C HIS A 267 13.00 -23.43 9.55
N VAL A 268 12.06 -22.95 10.35
CA VAL A 268 10.62 -23.16 10.13
C VAL A 268 10.11 -22.13 9.13
N ASP A 269 9.32 -22.57 8.14
CA ASP A 269 8.64 -21.65 7.22
C ASP A 269 7.79 -20.64 8.00
N VAL A 270 8.03 -19.35 7.77
CA VAL A 270 7.50 -18.31 8.65
C VAL A 270 5.98 -18.18 8.60
N TRP A 271 5.37 -18.49 7.45
CA TRP A 271 3.92 -18.46 7.30
C TRP A 271 3.21 -19.44 8.25
N LYS A 272 3.87 -20.54 8.64
CA LYS A 272 3.33 -21.51 9.62
C LYS A 272 3.19 -20.90 11.01
N ILE A 273 3.91 -19.83 11.29
CA ILE A 273 3.81 -19.04 12.51
C ILE A 273 2.77 -17.94 12.32
N SER A 274 2.90 -17.13 11.27
CA SER A 274 2.04 -15.95 11.10
C SER A 274 0.56 -16.30 10.90
N LEU A 275 0.26 -17.40 10.20
CA LEU A 275 -1.10 -17.80 9.87
C LEU A 275 -1.92 -18.14 11.14
N PRO A 276 -1.46 -18.97 12.08
CA PRO A 276 -2.13 -19.17 13.37
C PRO A 276 -2.43 -17.86 14.13
N PHE A 277 -1.50 -16.91 14.17
CA PHE A 277 -1.73 -15.61 14.80
C PHE A 277 -2.82 -14.80 14.08
N ALA A 278 -2.80 -14.78 12.75
CA ALA A 278 -3.83 -14.12 11.96
C ALA A 278 -5.21 -14.78 12.13
N VAL A 279 -5.27 -16.12 12.20
CA VAL A 279 -6.50 -16.87 12.48
C VAL A 279 -7.01 -16.56 13.90
N ALA A 280 -6.12 -16.54 14.90
CA ALA A 280 -6.49 -16.18 16.26
C ALA A 280 -7.05 -14.75 16.34
N LYS A 281 -6.40 -13.81 15.64
CA LYS A 281 -6.90 -12.43 15.53
C LYS A 281 -8.25 -12.36 14.81
N PHE A 282 -8.41 -13.11 13.74
CA PHE A 282 -9.67 -13.18 12.99
C PHE A 282 -10.82 -13.69 13.86
N VAL A 283 -10.59 -14.78 14.61
CA VAL A 283 -11.57 -15.32 15.55
C VAL A 283 -11.89 -14.30 16.65
N PHE A 284 -10.88 -13.62 17.18
CA PHE A 284 -11.08 -12.55 18.15
C PHE A 284 -11.94 -11.42 17.58
N ASP A 285 -11.67 -10.95 16.35
CA ASP A 285 -12.41 -9.86 15.73
C ASP A 285 -13.89 -10.21 15.52
N PHE A 286 -14.16 -11.42 15.04
CA PHE A 286 -15.53 -11.90 14.90
C PHE A 286 -16.24 -12.03 16.25
N ALA A 287 -15.59 -12.62 17.25
CA ALA A 287 -16.15 -12.78 18.58
C ALA A 287 -16.39 -11.42 19.27
N TRP A 288 -15.45 -10.48 19.11
CA TRP A 288 -15.52 -9.15 19.69
C TRP A 288 -16.60 -8.28 19.03
N ASP A 289 -16.70 -8.32 17.70
CA ASP A 289 -17.78 -7.67 16.96
C ASP A 289 -19.15 -8.25 17.35
N HIS A 290 -19.28 -9.57 17.44
CA HIS A 290 -20.50 -10.23 17.89
C HIS A 290 -20.89 -9.85 19.34
N TYR A 291 -19.91 -9.82 20.24
CA TYR A 291 -20.11 -9.38 21.62
C TYR A 291 -20.59 -7.93 21.69
N ARG A 292 -19.98 -7.02 20.92
CA ARG A 292 -20.39 -5.61 20.86
C ARG A 292 -21.80 -5.45 20.29
N PHE A 293 -22.12 -6.20 19.25
CA PHE A 293 -23.45 -6.17 18.62
C PHE A 293 -24.55 -6.64 19.58
N THR A 294 -24.32 -7.76 20.28
CA THR A 294 -25.29 -8.32 21.24
C THR A 294 -25.48 -7.43 22.48
N HIS A 295 -24.44 -6.72 22.91
CA HIS A 295 -24.47 -5.83 24.08
C HIS A 295 -24.74 -4.36 23.75
N GLN A 296 -25.08 -4.03 22.49
CA GLN A 296 -25.35 -2.67 21.99
C GLN A 296 -24.25 -1.64 22.33
N ILE A 297 -23.00 -2.08 22.38
CA ILE A 297 -21.85 -1.20 22.58
C ILE A 297 -21.58 -0.48 21.25
N SER A 298 -21.32 0.84 21.29
CA SER A 298 -21.00 1.62 20.09
C SER A 298 -19.83 0.98 19.32
N MET A 299 -20.04 0.74 18.03
CA MET A 299 -19.07 0.12 17.14
C MET A 299 -18.45 1.16 16.23
N LEU A 300 -17.12 1.31 16.28
CA LEU A 300 -16.31 2.06 15.29
C LEU A 300 -16.87 3.46 14.94
N GLY A 301 -17.44 4.17 15.92
CA GLY A 301 -17.99 5.52 15.73
C GLY A 301 -19.44 5.59 15.25
N HIS A 302 -20.13 4.46 15.03
CA HIS A 302 -21.58 4.44 14.84
C HIS A 302 -22.31 4.56 16.19
N PRO A 303 -23.30 5.48 16.32
CA PRO A 303 -24.13 5.53 17.51
C PRO A 303 -24.89 4.20 17.67
N PRO A 304 -25.11 3.73 18.92
CA PRO A 304 -25.93 2.54 19.15
C PRO A 304 -27.31 2.77 18.53
N ARG A 305 -27.79 1.80 17.74
CA ARG A 305 -29.15 1.82 17.21
C ARG A 305 -30.11 1.82 18.39
N GLN A 306 -30.74 2.96 18.67
CA GLN A 306 -31.97 2.96 19.44
C GLN A 306 -33.00 2.15 18.64
N PRO A 307 -33.81 1.29 19.28
CA PRO A 307 -34.87 0.58 18.60
C PRO A 307 -35.98 1.57 18.24
N SER A 308 -35.86 2.24 17.10
CA SER A 308 -36.94 3.05 16.55
C SER A 308 -37.79 2.20 15.61
N SER A 309 -39.09 2.23 15.91
CA SER A 309 -40.22 1.70 15.16
C SER A 309 -40.08 1.89 13.65
N SER A 310 -40.41 0.83 12.92
CA SER A 310 -40.76 0.79 11.50
C SER A 310 -41.36 2.09 10.96
N GLN A 311 -40.65 2.75 10.03
CA GLN A 311 -41.26 3.54 8.96
C GLN A 311 -40.29 3.78 7.80
N ASP A 312 -40.87 3.74 6.61
CA ASP A 312 -40.30 3.62 5.27
C ASP A 312 -39.42 4.79 4.79
N GLY A 313 -38.51 4.47 3.87
CA GLY A 313 -37.74 5.45 3.08
C GLY A 313 -36.51 4.84 2.40
N CYS A 314 -36.72 4.11 1.31
CA CYS A 314 -35.63 3.58 0.47
C CYS A 314 -35.19 4.63 -0.55
N ASP A 315 -34.04 5.26 -0.33
CA ASP A 315 -33.22 5.82 -1.40
C ASP A 315 -31.90 5.03 -1.49
N PRO A 316 -31.53 4.52 -2.68
CA PRO A 316 -30.29 3.78 -2.85
C PRO A 316 -29.12 4.76 -2.88
N VAL A 317 -28.34 4.82 -1.81
CA VAL A 317 -27.02 5.44 -1.82
C VAL A 317 -26.16 4.64 -2.80
N GLY A 318 -25.70 5.32 -3.86
CA GLY A 318 -24.87 4.74 -4.90
C GLY A 318 -23.59 4.16 -4.33
N GLU A 319 -23.42 2.84 -4.50
CA GLU A 319 -22.23 2.10 -4.10
C GLU A 319 -21.01 2.56 -4.89
N THR A 320 -20.04 3.15 -4.19
CA THR A 320 -18.65 3.15 -4.60
C THR A 320 -17.82 2.55 -3.46
N ALA A 321 -16.80 1.76 -3.80
CA ALA A 321 -16.01 0.93 -2.88
C ALA A 321 -15.10 1.72 -1.88
N GLY A 322 -15.58 2.86 -1.36
CA GLY A 322 -14.86 3.76 -0.45
C GLY A 322 -15.43 3.87 0.97
N ASP A 323 -16.56 3.21 1.29
CA ASP A 323 -17.31 3.47 2.53
C ASP A 323 -16.56 3.15 3.84
N GLY A 324 -15.61 2.20 3.83
CA GLY A 324 -14.85 1.84 5.04
C GLY A 324 -13.77 2.85 5.42
N GLU A 325 -13.25 3.62 4.46
CA GLU A 325 -12.32 4.72 4.72
C GLU A 325 -13.08 5.96 5.21
N ASP A 326 -14.33 6.10 4.75
CA ASP A 326 -15.21 7.20 5.12
C ASP A 326 -15.69 7.14 6.57
N ILE A 327 -15.80 6.00 7.25
CA ILE A 327 -16.29 5.99 8.64
C ILE A 327 -15.27 6.60 9.62
N VAL A 328 -14.01 6.14 9.58
CA VAL A 328 -12.93 6.66 10.45
C VAL A 328 -12.62 8.11 10.09
N LEU A 329 -12.65 8.44 8.79
CA LEU A 329 -12.42 9.79 8.31
C LEU A 329 -13.61 10.73 8.54
N GLN A 330 -14.86 10.25 8.52
CA GLN A 330 -16.05 11.01 8.91
C GLN A 330 -16.05 11.25 10.41
N ALA A 331 -15.59 10.30 11.23
CA ALA A 331 -15.38 10.50 12.66
C ALA A 331 -14.32 11.58 12.92
N LEU A 332 -13.19 11.53 12.21
CA LEU A 332 -12.16 12.59 12.20
C LEU A 332 -12.74 13.94 11.74
N LYS A 333 -13.47 13.95 10.62
CA LYS A 333 -14.09 15.14 10.02
C LYS A 333 -15.10 15.78 10.95
N ARG A 334 -15.93 14.99 11.63
CA ARG A 334 -16.97 15.47 12.56
C ARG A 334 -16.38 16.03 13.85
N ARG A 335 -15.22 15.52 14.28
CA ARG A 335 -14.61 15.86 15.58
C ARG A 335 -13.58 16.97 15.52
N MET A 336 -12.90 17.18 14.39
CA MET A 336 -11.98 18.31 14.20
C MET A 336 -12.69 19.58 13.68
N THR A 337 -14.00 19.52 13.34
CA THR A 337 -14.83 20.70 13.00
C THR A 337 -15.61 21.28 14.19
N LEU A 338 -15.55 20.65 15.37
CA LEU A 338 -16.18 21.20 16.58
C LEU A 338 -15.22 22.21 17.23
N PRO A 339 -15.62 23.48 17.43
CA PRO A 339 -14.85 24.39 18.26
C PRO A 339 -14.86 23.84 19.69
N THR A 340 -13.67 23.69 20.29
CA THR A 340 -13.53 23.53 21.75
C THR A 340 -14.32 24.64 22.43
N THR A 341 -15.41 24.25 23.11
CA THR A 341 -16.33 25.18 23.75
C THR A 341 -15.76 25.57 25.11
N ASP A 342 -15.20 26.78 25.20
CA ASP A 342 -15.01 27.44 26.49
C ASP A 342 -16.27 28.26 26.84
N GLN A 343 -16.87 27.86 27.96
CA GLN A 343 -17.69 28.62 28.93
C GLN A 343 -18.83 29.54 28.43
N GLU A 344 -20.07 29.12 28.73
CA GLU A 344 -21.24 30.02 28.85
C GLU A 344 -21.05 31.10 29.93
N PRO A 345 -21.73 32.25 29.79
CA PRO A 345 -22.82 32.48 30.74
C PRO A 345 -24.13 32.97 30.10
N LYS A 346 -25.23 32.50 30.72
CA LYS A 346 -26.64 32.79 30.45
C LYS A 346 -26.98 34.28 30.57
N GLN A 347 -27.85 34.79 29.68
CA GLN A 347 -28.91 35.72 30.07
C GLN A 347 -30.13 35.70 29.11
N HIS A 348 -31.26 36.04 29.71
CA HIS A 348 -32.67 35.80 29.38
C HIS A 348 -33.27 36.65 28.24
N ARG A 349 -34.35 36.13 27.62
CA ARG A 349 -35.62 36.76 27.11
C ARG A 349 -35.49 38.06 26.26
N ASP A 350 -36.22 38.29 25.16
CA ASP A 350 -37.67 38.15 24.97
C ASP A 350 -38.04 38.44 23.49
N SER A 351 -39.10 37.78 23.00
CA SER A 351 -40.22 38.35 22.23
C SER A 351 -40.06 39.06 20.85
N THR A 352 -40.73 38.44 19.86
CA THR A 352 -41.60 39.02 18.79
C THR A 352 -41.09 39.84 17.59
N ARG A 353 -41.56 39.37 16.42
CA ARG A 353 -42.20 40.09 15.28
C ARG A 353 -41.38 40.65 14.11
N GLN A 354 -41.94 40.31 12.93
CA GLN A 354 -42.13 41.12 11.71
C GLN A 354 -41.04 41.13 10.63
N THR A 355 -41.30 40.31 9.61
CA THR A 355 -41.53 40.69 8.20
C THR A 355 -41.11 42.10 7.78
N GLU A 356 -40.27 42.20 6.75
CA GLU A 356 -40.58 43.01 5.55
C GLU A 356 -39.62 42.71 4.39
N SER A 357 -40.22 42.57 3.22
CA SER A 357 -39.62 42.36 1.91
C SER A 357 -39.78 43.65 1.11
N ILE A 358 -38.78 44.02 0.30
CA ILE A 358 -38.84 45.13 -0.66
C ILE A 358 -38.74 44.57 -2.09
N ALA A 359 -39.51 45.18 -2.99
CA ALA A 359 -40.02 44.66 -4.25
C ALA A 359 -39.18 44.96 -5.52
N ALA A 360 -39.30 44.06 -6.52
CA ALA A 360 -39.55 44.20 -8.00
C ALA A 360 -38.87 45.30 -8.87
N PRO A 361 -38.72 45.17 -10.23
CA PRO A 361 -39.56 44.39 -11.18
C PRO A 361 -38.86 43.66 -12.37
N THR A 362 -39.72 42.92 -13.10
CA THR A 362 -39.61 42.06 -14.31
C THR A 362 -39.15 42.78 -15.61
N PRO A 363 -38.81 42.12 -16.76
CA PRO A 363 -39.76 41.31 -17.56
C PRO A 363 -39.24 40.01 -18.21
N SER A 364 -40.24 39.22 -18.56
CA SER A 364 -40.30 37.92 -19.23
C SER A 364 -39.94 37.91 -20.72
N THR A 365 -39.32 36.82 -21.17
CA THR A 365 -39.47 36.29 -22.55
C THR A 365 -39.61 34.77 -22.48
N ALA A 366 -40.73 34.25 -22.98
CA ALA A 366 -41.03 32.83 -23.07
C ALA A 366 -40.64 32.25 -24.44
N THR A 367 -40.23 30.99 -24.48
CA THR A 367 -40.26 30.15 -25.68
C THR A 367 -40.50 28.69 -25.23
N PRO A 368 -41.47 27.94 -25.80
CA PRO A 368 -41.78 26.59 -25.36
C PRO A 368 -40.97 25.56 -26.16
N ALA A 369 -40.30 24.62 -25.48
CA ALA A 369 -39.76 23.42 -26.11
C ALA A 369 -40.09 22.19 -25.26
N THR A 370 -40.95 21.37 -25.85
CA THR A 370 -41.46 20.06 -25.43
C THR A 370 -40.30 19.11 -25.04
N SER A 371 -40.28 18.61 -23.81
CA SER A 371 -39.41 17.48 -23.44
C SER A 371 -40.23 16.20 -23.39
N ALA A 372 -39.98 15.32 -24.36
CA ALA A 372 -40.48 13.95 -24.36
C ALA A 372 -39.79 13.14 -23.25
N SER A 373 -40.57 12.39 -22.48
CA SER A 373 -40.07 11.41 -21.52
C SER A 373 -39.42 10.22 -22.25
N PRO A 374 -38.28 9.69 -21.77
CA PRO A 374 -37.71 8.47 -22.34
C PRO A 374 -38.52 7.24 -21.90
N PRO A 375 -38.60 6.17 -22.73
CA PRO A 375 -39.36 4.97 -22.40
C PRO A 375 -38.71 4.18 -21.26
N PRO A 376 -39.49 3.44 -20.45
CA PRO A 376 -38.96 2.64 -19.35
C PRO A 376 -38.14 1.46 -19.89
N SER A 377 -36.89 1.34 -19.41
CA SER A 377 -36.04 0.20 -19.68
C SER A 377 -36.57 -1.05 -18.94
N THR A 378 -37.00 -2.05 -19.70
CA THR A 378 -37.38 -3.37 -19.22
C THR A 378 -36.15 -4.13 -18.72
N SER A 379 -35.77 -3.88 -17.47
CA SER A 379 -34.75 -4.66 -16.74
C SER A 379 -35.43 -5.70 -15.87
N PHE A 380 -34.99 -6.96 -15.99
CA PHE A 380 -35.59 -8.14 -15.37
C PHE A 380 -35.79 -8.00 -13.84
N PRO A 381 -37.04 -8.10 -13.32
CA PRO A 381 -37.36 -7.85 -11.91
C PRO A 381 -36.71 -8.85 -10.93
N LEU A 382 -36.43 -10.08 -11.38
CA LEU A 382 -35.80 -11.12 -10.55
C LEU A 382 -34.34 -10.79 -10.19
N MET A 383 -33.60 -10.17 -11.12
CA MET A 383 -32.21 -9.79 -10.91
C MET A 383 -32.10 -8.60 -9.94
N LYS A 384 -33.06 -7.67 -9.97
CA LYS A 384 -33.19 -6.58 -8.97
C LYS A 384 -33.58 -7.09 -7.58
N SER A 385 -34.48 -8.08 -7.50
CA SER A 385 -34.87 -8.69 -6.23
C SER A 385 -33.70 -9.41 -5.56
N LEU A 386 -32.92 -10.19 -6.32
CA LEU A 386 -31.71 -10.84 -5.83
C LEU A 386 -30.62 -9.83 -5.43
N SER A 387 -30.41 -8.76 -6.23
CA SER A 387 -29.44 -7.71 -5.86
C SER A 387 -29.86 -6.96 -4.60
N PHE A 388 -31.17 -6.73 -4.39
CA PHE A 388 -31.69 -6.08 -3.20
C PHE A 388 -31.59 -6.96 -1.96
N ALA A 389 -31.93 -8.25 -2.08
CA ALA A 389 -31.78 -9.22 -0.99
C ALA A 389 -30.30 -9.36 -0.59
N TYR A 390 -29.40 -9.45 -1.56
CA TYR A 390 -27.96 -9.49 -1.33
C TYR A 390 -27.44 -8.21 -0.67
N ALA A 391 -27.85 -7.04 -1.16
CA ALA A 391 -27.46 -5.75 -0.58
C ALA A 391 -27.94 -5.61 0.87
N ASN A 392 -29.19 -5.98 1.16
CA ASN A 392 -29.75 -5.91 2.51
C ASN A 392 -29.05 -6.90 3.47
N GLN A 393 -28.76 -8.12 3.01
CA GLN A 393 -28.01 -9.10 3.79
C GLN A 393 -26.57 -8.64 4.04
N ARG A 394 -25.90 -8.04 3.04
CA ARG A 394 -24.57 -7.44 3.19
C ARG A 394 -24.58 -6.32 4.23
N THR A 395 -25.55 -5.42 4.19
CA THR A 395 -25.65 -4.31 5.16
C THR A 395 -25.88 -4.82 6.58
N ARG A 396 -26.69 -5.86 6.77
CA ARG A 396 -26.89 -6.49 8.08
C ARG A 396 -25.61 -7.14 8.60
N LEU A 397 -24.90 -7.88 7.75
CA LEU A 397 -23.64 -8.51 8.12
C LEU A 397 -22.54 -7.49 8.38
N ALA A 398 -22.46 -6.42 7.58
CA ALA A 398 -21.50 -5.33 7.77
C ALA A 398 -21.77 -4.55 9.06
N ALA A 399 -23.03 -4.38 9.45
CA ALA A 399 -23.39 -3.80 10.74
C ALA A 399 -23.03 -4.73 11.92
N HIS A 400 -23.05 -6.04 11.71
CA HIS A 400 -22.72 -7.02 12.75
C HIS A 400 -21.21 -7.24 12.91
N PHE A 401 -20.47 -7.31 11.80
CA PHE A 401 -19.02 -7.57 11.77
C PHE A 401 -18.25 -6.41 11.11
N PRO A 402 -18.35 -5.19 11.66
CA PRO A 402 -17.79 -4.01 11.01
C PRO A 402 -16.27 -4.09 10.86
N THR A 403 -15.55 -4.76 11.76
CA THR A 403 -14.09 -4.89 11.65
C THR A 403 -13.72 -5.70 10.42
N PHE A 404 -14.37 -6.85 10.20
CA PHE A 404 -14.13 -7.69 9.03
C PHE A 404 -14.51 -7.00 7.72
N PHE A 405 -15.70 -6.42 7.64
CA PHE A 405 -16.17 -5.77 6.42
C PHE A 405 -15.41 -4.48 6.08
N THR A 406 -14.76 -3.86 7.09
CA THR A 406 -13.85 -2.73 6.86
C THR A 406 -12.46 -3.19 6.43
N ALA A 407 -11.95 -4.28 7.03
CA ALA A 407 -10.61 -4.80 6.74
C ALA A 407 -10.54 -5.49 5.38
N LEU A 408 -11.57 -6.25 5.00
CA LEU A 408 -11.60 -7.06 3.78
C LEU A 408 -11.28 -6.25 2.51
N PRO A 409 -11.97 -5.13 2.17
CA PRO A 409 -11.66 -4.37 0.94
C PRO A 409 -10.27 -3.72 0.96
N ARG A 410 -9.66 -3.55 2.14
CA ARG A 410 -8.31 -2.97 2.31
C ARG A 410 -7.20 -4.00 2.12
N LEU A 411 -7.52 -5.29 2.14
CA LEU A 411 -6.54 -6.35 1.89
C LEU A 411 -6.07 -6.31 0.42
N PRO A 412 -4.79 -6.61 0.15
CA PRO A 412 -4.19 -6.47 -1.17
C PRO A 412 -4.57 -7.65 -2.08
N PHE A 413 -5.85 -7.90 -2.33
CA PHE A 413 -6.29 -9.02 -3.17
C PHE A 413 -5.73 -8.99 -4.60
N ALA A 414 -5.45 -7.79 -5.13
CA ALA A 414 -4.81 -7.62 -6.43
C ALA A 414 -3.38 -8.18 -6.48
N LEU A 415 -2.67 -8.26 -5.34
CA LEU A 415 -1.30 -8.81 -5.24
C LEU A 415 -1.28 -10.30 -5.55
N ILE A 416 -2.30 -11.08 -5.18
CA ILE A 416 -2.31 -12.55 -5.34
C ILE A 416 -2.17 -12.96 -6.82
N PRO A 417 -3.13 -12.62 -7.71
CA PRO A 417 -3.03 -13.02 -9.11
C PRO A 417 -1.81 -12.38 -9.80
N PHE A 418 -1.44 -11.17 -9.39
CA PHE A 418 -0.30 -10.47 -9.93
C PHE A 418 1.02 -11.15 -9.59
N ALA A 419 1.28 -11.46 -8.32
CA ALA A 419 2.51 -12.09 -7.86
C ALA A 419 2.69 -13.47 -8.49
N PHE A 420 1.65 -14.31 -8.47
CA PHE A 420 1.69 -15.60 -9.16
C PHE A 420 1.99 -15.44 -10.65
N SER A 421 1.38 -14.43 -11.30
CA SER A 421 1.67 -14.18 -12.70
C SER A 421 3.12 -13.76 -12.94
N GLN A 422 3.71 -12.93 -12.05
CA GLN A 422 5.13 -12.56 -12.15
C GLN A 422 6.04 -13.78 -12.01
N PHE A 423 5.77 -14.67 -11.05
CA PHE A 423 6.54 -15.91 -10.92
C PHE A 423 6.44 -16.80 -12.16
N ILE A 424 5.24 -17.01 -12.71
CA ILE A 424 5.03 -17.81 -13.93
C ILE A 424 5.74 -17.18 -15.13
N LEU A 425 5.64 -15.87 -15.30
CA LEU A 425 6.28 -15.15 -16.40
C LEU A 425 7.82 -15.22 -16.32
N ILE A 426 8.38 -15.16 -15.11
CA ILE A 426 9.83 -15.31 -14.90
C ILE A 426 10.27 -16.77 -15.10
N GLU A 427 9.43 -17.74 -14.73
CA GLU A 427 9.67 -19.16 -15.06
C GLU A 427 9.64 -19.40 -16.58
N ALA A 428 8.77 -18.70 -17.31
CA ALA A 428 8.78 -18.73 -18.77
C ALA A 428 10.10 -18.20 -19.33
N LEU A 429 10.62 -17.09 -18.81
CA LEU A 429 11.92 -16.54 -19.21
C LEU A 429 13.06 -17.52 -18.88
N ALA A 430 13.02 -18.17 -17.71
CA ALA A 430 14.00 -19.16 -17.30
C ALA A 430 14.01 -20.36 -18.25
N HIS A 431 12.84 -20.92 -18.54
CA HIS A 431 12.68 -22.05 -19.46
C HIS A 431 13.20 -21.73 -20.88
N GLN A 432 13.10 -20.48 -21.31
CA GLN A 432 13.60 -20.03 -22.62
C GLN A 432 15.07 -19.57 -22.61
N GLY A 433 15.79 -19.78 -21.51
CA GLY A 433 17.22 -19.50 -21.36
C GLY A 433 17.61 -18.05 -21.10
N TRP A 434 16.63 -17.14 -20.88
CA TRP A 434 16.94 -15.72 -20.64
C TRP A 434 17.67 -15.50 -19.31
N ILE A 435 17.34 -16.27 -18.29
CA ILE A 435 18.00 -16.17 -16.98
C ILE A 435 19.49 -16.51 -17.10
N ASP A 436 19.85 -17.54 -17.87
CA ASP A 436 21.25 -17.91 -18.10
C ASP A 436 22.01 -16.84 -18.89
N VAL A 437 21.36 -16.21 -19.87
CA VAL A 437 21.92 -15.10 -20.64
C VAL A 437 22.21 -13.91 -19.70
N PHE A 438 21.24 -13.52 -18.89
CA PHE A 438 21.42 -12.42 -17.92
C PHE A 438 22.48 -12.75 -16.87
N ALA A 439 22.53 -13.99 -16.38
CA ALA A 439 23.55 -14.46 -15.45
C ALA A 439 24.95 -14.41 -16.07
N SER A 440 25.09 -14.77 -17.35
CA SER A 440 26.33 -14.63 -18.10
C SER A 440 26.77 -13.16 -18.22
N TRP A 441 25.85 -12.25 -18.52
CA TRP A 441 26.13 -10.81 -18.55
C TRP A 441 26.58 -10.27 -17.18
N LEU A 442 25.91 -10.69 -16.11
CA LEU A 442 26.29 -10.32 -14.75
C LEU A 442 27.69 -10.84 -14.40
N ARG A 443 27.99 -12.11 -14.69
CA ARG A 443 29.34 -12.67 -14.50
C ARG A 443 30.37 -11.87 -15.29
N HIS A 444 30.12 -11.60 -16.57
CA HIS A 444 31.06 -10.85 -17.39
C HIS A 444 31.32 -9.44 -16.87
N ALA A 445 30.27 -8.74 -16.42
CA ALA A 445 30.39 -7.40 -15.85
C ALA A 445 31.13 -7.37 -14.50
N THR A 446 31.09 -8.47 -13.73
CA THR A 446 31.74 -8.62 -12.42
C THR A 446 33.13 -9.27 -12.49
N HIS A 447 33.47 -9.90 -13.62
CA HIS A 447 34.66 -10.76 -13.81
C HIS A 447 36.01 -10.04 -13.71
N ARG A 448 36.04 -8.70 -13.72
CA ARG A 448 37.30 -7.95 -13.57
C ARG A 448 37.95 -8.16 -12.20
N ASN A 449 37.20 -8.60 -11.19
CA ASN A 449 37.76 -8.99 -9.90
C ASN A 449 36.82 -9.96 -9.14
N PRO A 450 36.85 -11.28 -9.43
CA PRO A 450 35.87 -12.24 -8.90
C PRO A 450 35.93 -12.42 -7.38
N ALA A 451 37.04 -12.03 -6.74
CA ALA A 451 37.20 -12.02 -5.29
C ALA A 451 36.56 -10.79 -4.61
N SER A 452 36.13 -9.79 -5.38
CA SER A 452 35.60 -8.53 -4.87
C SER A 452 34.07 -8.49 -5.03
N PRO A 453 33.30 -8.32 -3.94
CA PRO A 453 31.85 -8.23 -4.03
C PRO A 453 31.37 -6.87 -4.59
N TYR A 454 32.23 -5.84 -4.60
CA TYR A 454 31.81 -4.46 -4.87
C TYR A 454 31.18 -4.23 -6.25
N PRO A 455 31.73 -4.75 -7.37
CA PRO A 455 31.07 -4.59 -8.67
C PRO A 455 29.67 -5.21 -8.67
N THR A 456 29.51 -6.37 -8.03
CA THR A 456 28.21 -7.05 -7.91
C THR A 456 27.23 -6.22 -7.07
N ILE A 457 27.67 -5.67 -5.94
CA ILE A 457 26.84 -4.79 -5.09
C ILE A 457 26.28 -3.64 -5.91
N TRP A 458 27.13 -2.90 -6.62
CA TRP A 458 26.69 -1.72 -7.39
C TRP A 458 25.86 -2.10 -8.61
N ILE A 459 26.22 -3.14 -9.35
CA ILE A 459 25.46 -3.58 -10.53
C ILE A 459 24.05 -4.04 -10.11
N ILE A 460 23.95 -4.95 -9.13
CA ILE A 460 22.66 -5.45 -8.65
C ILE A 460 21.85 -4.34 -7.98
N GLY A 461 22.52 -3.45 -7.24
CA GLY A 461 21.87 -2.35 -6.55
C GLY A 461 21.23 -1.35 -7.51
N VAL A 462 22.02 -0.84 -8.45
CA VAL A 462 21.55 0.13 -9.46
C VAL A 462 20.53 -0.51 -10.39
N LEU A 463 20.78 -1.74 -10.85
CA LEU A 463 19.84 -2.45 -11.69
C LEU A 463 18.52 -2.74 -10.96
N GLY A 464 18.57 -3.09 -9.67
CA GLY A 464 17.39 -3.28 -8.83
C GLY A 464 16.54 -2.00 -8.74
N ILE A 465 17.15 -0.85 -8.45
CA ILE A 465 16.45 0.44 -8.40
C ILE A 465 15.80 0.77 -9.76
N ILE A 466 16.52 0.56 -10.86
CA ILE A 466 16.02 0.83 -12.22
C ILE A 466 14.88 -0.13 -12.57
N LEU A 467 15.07 -1.43 -12.37
CA LEU A 467 14.10 -2.45 -12.72
C LEU A 467 12.83 -2.37 -11.88
N CYS A 468 12.86 -1.84 -10.66
CA CYS A 468 11.62 -1.59 -9.93
C CYS A 468 10.66 -0.66 -10.71
N ASN A 469 11.20 0.27 -11.51
CA ASN A 469 10.38 1.13 -12.39
C ASN A 469 9.98 0.44 -13.70
N LEU A 470 10.83 -0.46 -14.20
CA LEU A 470 10.74 -1.02 -15.54
C LEU A 470 10.20 -2.45 -15.59
N SER A 471 10.09 -3.16 -14.48
CA SER A 471 9.62 -4.56 -14.40
C SER A 471 8.21 -4.64 -13.81
N GLY A 472 7.41 -3.60 -14.02
CA GLY A 472 6.03 -3.51 -13.56
C GLY A 472 5.89 -3.17 -12.08
N THR A 473 6.74 -3.72 -11.21
CA THR A 473 6.76 -3.48 -9.76
C THR A 473 8.10 -3.94 -9.14
N ASN A 474 8.34 -3.58 -7.87
CA ASN A 474 9.47 -4.05 -7.08
C ASN A 474 9.50 -5.59 -6.88
N ILE A 475 8.34 -6.25 -6.73
CA ILE A 475 8.21 -7.73 -6.68
C ILE A 475 8.79 -8.40 -7.93
N GLY A 476 8.35 -8.02 -9.13
CA GLY A 476 8.82 -8.61 -10.39
C GLY A 476 10.32 -8.42 -10.61
N ALA A 477 10.82 -7.20 -10.33
CA ALA A 477 12.26 -6.91 -10.38
C ALA A 477 13.07 -7.79 -9.42
N THR A 478 12.58 -7.97 -8.20
CA THR A 478 13.26 -8.75 -7.16
C THR A 478 13.31 -10.23 -7.51
N ILE A 479 12.20 -10.82 -7.98
CA ILE A 479 12.18 -12.23 -8.39
C ILE A 479 13.15 -12.47 -9.55
N LEU A 480 13.15 -11.58 -10.56
CA LEU A 480 14.02 -11.67 -11.72
C LEU A 480 15.50 -11.62 -11.30
N LEU A 481 15.89 -10.60 -10.54
CA LEU A 481 17.28 -10.43 -10.12
C LEU A 481 17.75 -11.53 -9.16
N THR A 482 16.85 -12.03 -8.30
CA THR A 482 17.16 -13.19 -7.44
C THR A 482 17.54 -14.39 -8.29
N LYS A 483 16.75 -14.74 -9.31
CA LYS A 483 17.07 -15.85 -10.22
C LYS A 483 18.37 -15.62 -10.99
N VAL A 484 18.58 -14.40 -11.51
CA VAL A 484 19.79 -14.05 -12.27
C VAL A 484 21.06 -14.17 -11.41
N VAL A 485 21.05 -13.66 -10.18
CA VAL A 485 22.21 -13.76 -9.28
C VAL A 485 22.52 -15.21 -8.92
N ARG A 486 21.49 -16.03 -8.70
CA ARG A 486 21.68 -17.46 -8.39
C ARG A 486 22.23 -18.24 -9.58
N ALA A 487 21.67 -18.01 -10.76
CA ALA A 487 22.18 -18.64 -11.99
C ALA A 487 23.61 -18.18 -12.34
N ALA A 488 24.06 -17.03 -11.81
CA ALA A 488 25.43 -16.57 -11.98
C ALA A 488 26.47 -17.33 -11.14
N LEU A 489 26.05 -18.17 -10.18
CA LEU A 489 26.92 -19.04 -9.36
C LEU A 489 28.13 -18.29 -8.78
N LEU A 490 27.88 -17.11 -8.23
CA LEU A 490 28.90 -16.26 -7.63
C LEU A 490 29.43 -16.87 -6.32
N PRO A 491 30.65 -16.52 -5.87
CA PRO A 491 31.16 -16.93 -4.56
C PRO A 491 30.19 -16.57 -3.44
N ALA A 492 30.09 -17.40 -2.39
CA ALA A 492 29.09 -17.24 -1.32
C ALA A 492 29.08 -15.83 -0.67
N HIS A 493 30.26 -15.24 -0.46
CA HIS A 493 30.40 -13.87 0.04
C HIS A 493 29.79 -12.84 -0.93
N THR A 494 30.12 -12.93 -2.22
CA THR A 494 29.58 -12.08 -3.28
C THR A 494 28.08 -12.28 -3.49
N GLN A 495 27.59 -13.51 -3.36
CA GLN A 495 26.16 -13.82 -3.45
C GLN A 495 25.39 -13.21 -2.26
N ARG A 496 25.93 -13.28 -1.04
CA ARG A 496 25.37 -12.60 0.13
C ARG A 496 25.36 -11.09 -0.07
N ALA A 497 26.45 -10.52 -0.57
CA ALA A 497 26.54 -9.09 -0.89
C ALA A 497 25.50 -8.66 -1.93
N ALA A 498 25.26 -9.49 -2.96
CA ALA A 498 24.22 -9.27 -3.95
C ALA A 498 22.81 -9.33 -3.34
N ALA A 499 22.56 -10.27 -2.43
CA ALA A 499 21.28 -10.40 -1.73
C ALA A 499 20.95 -9.16 -0.90
N ILE A 500 21.91 -8.67 -0.11
CA ILE A 500 21.74 -7.46 0.72
C ILE A 500 21.60 -6.22 -0.15
N SER A 501 22.42 -6.10 -1.20
CA SER A 501 22.30 -5.02 -2.18
C SER A 501 20.93 -5.01 -2.84
N LEU A 502 20.42 -6.18 -3.24
CA LEU A 502 19.08 -6.32 -3.83
C LEU A 502 17.99 -5.93 -2.84
N ALA A 503 18.13 -6.25 -1.55
CA ALA A 503 17.17 -5.89 -0.51
C ALA A 503 17.09 -4.38 -0.31
N VAL A 504 18.24 -3.71 -0.26
CA VAL A 504 18.31 -2.26 -0.18
C VAL A 504 17.71 -1.63 -1.44
N ALA A 505 18.08 -2.14 -2.61
CA ALA A 505 17.64 -1.64 -3.90
C ALA A 505 16.14 -1.84 -4.18
N SER A 506 15.54 -2.97 -3.78
CA SER A 506 14.12 -3.24 -4.02
C SER A 506 13.20 -2.34 -3.18
N ASN A 507 13.62 -1.98 -1.96
CA ASN A 507 12.87 -1.07 -1.08
C ASN A 507 13.09 0.40 -1.45
N ILE A 508 14.32 0.81 -1.76
CA ILE A 508 14.60 2.17 -2.28
C ILE A 508 13.94 2.36 -3.64
N GLY A 509 14.00 1.34 -4.49
CA GLY A 509 13.31 1.26 -5.78
C GLY A 509 11.79 1.28 -5.68
N ALA A 510 11.20 1.23 -4.48
CA ALA A 510 9.76 1.44 -4.28
C ALA A 510 9.39 2.92 -4.11
N VAL A 511 10.34 3.80 -3.72
CA VAL A 511 10.16 5.27 -3.57
C VAL A 511 10.13 5.99 -4.94
N SER A 512 10.11 5.23 -6.03
CA SER A 512 10.74 5.60 -7.30
C SER A 512 10.01 6.62 -8.18
N PHE A 513 10.38 6.63 -9.47
CA PHE A 513 9.83 7.56 -10.43
C PHE A 513 8.39 7.25 -10.79
N THR A 514 7.99 5.98 -10.86
CA THR A 514 6.64 5.56 -11.27
C THR A 514 5.79 5.06 -10.10
N TYR A 515 4.50 5.36 -10.11
CA TYR A 515 3.56 4.82 -9.11
C TYR A 515 3.48 3.31 -9.12
N SER A 516 3.67 2.68 -10.29
CA SER A 516 3.67 1.22 -10.45
C SER A 516 4.89 0.56 -9.84
N ALA A 517 5.97 1.32 -9.54
CA ALA A 517 7.18 0.77 -8.95
C ALA A 517 6.93 0.01 -7.64
N SER A 518 5.86 0.33 -6.93
CA SER A 518 5.38 -0.42 -5.77
C SER A 518 3.85 -0.46 -5.72
N LEU A 519 3.28 -1.51 -5.10
CA LEU A 519 1.84 -1.55 -4.86
C LEU A 519 1.37 -0.43 -3.93
N ALA A 520 2.19 -0.11 -2.92
CA ALA A 520 2.02 1.07 -2.08
C ALA A 520 1.87 2.36 -2.91
N GLY A 521 2.65 2.55 -3.99
CA GLY A 521 2.52 3.70 -4.89
C GLY A 521 1.18 3.77 -5.62
N LEU A 522 0.63 2.62 -6.04
CA LEU A 522 -0.69 2.57 -6.65
C LEU A 522 -1.81 2.85 -5.64
N LEU A 523 -1.70 2.30 -4.42
CA LEU A 523 -2.62 2.56 -3.33
C LEU A 523 -2.63 4.04 -2.94
N TRP A 524 -1.44 4.61 -2.74
CA TRP A 524 -1.24 6.03 -2.42
C TRP A 524 -1.91 6.92 -3.47
N ARG A 525 -1.65 6.68 -4.76
CA ARG A 525 -2.27 7.45 -5.85
C ARG A 525 -3.80 7.31 -5.86
N ALA A 526 -4.33 6.13 -5.57
CA ALA A 526 -5.77 5.89 -5.52
C ALA A 526 -6.43 6.70 -4.38
N ILE A 527 -5.83 6.69 -3.19
CA ILE A 527 -6.29 7.46 -2.02
C ILE A 527 -6.27 8.96 -2.35
N LEU A 528 -5.16 9.48 -2.88
CA LEU A 528 -5.07 10.90 -3.24
C LEU A 528 -6.16 11.31 -4.24
N LYS A 529 -6.38 10.49 -5.26
CA LYS A 529 -7.44 10.72 -6.25
C LYS A 529 -8.83 10.75 -5.60
N GLN A 530 -9.11 9.86 -4.66
CA GLN A 530 -10.38 9.85 -3.92
C GLN A 530 -10.55 11.11 -3.06
N LYS A 531 -9.47 11.65 -2.49
CA LYS A 531 -9.49 12.89 -1.71
C LYS A 531 -9.40 14.17 -2.56
N GLY A 532 -9.39 14.05 -3.89
CA GLY A 532 -9.33 15.19 -4.81
C GLY A 532 -7.94 15.82 -4.97
N ILE A 533 -6.88 15.16 -4.51
CA ILE A 533 -5.49 15.60 -4.70
C ILE A 533 -4.90 14.88 -5.91
N PHE A 534 -4.41 15.66 -6.88
CA PHE A 534 -3.85 15.14 -8.12
C PHE A 534 -2.37 15.49 -8.24
N ILE A 535 -1.50 14.50 -8.05
CA ILE A 535 -0.06 14.62 -8.29
C ILE A 535 0.27 13.93 -9.61
N GLY A 536 0.65 14.72 -10.62
CA GLY A 536 1.05 14.21 -11.91
C GLY A 536 2.31 13.34 -11.83
N GLN A 537 2.43 12.39 -12.76
CA GLN A 537 3.56 11.44 -12.84
C GLN A 537 4.93 12.14 -12.90
N ARG A 538 5.04 13.26 -13.63
CA ARG A 538 6.28 14.05 -13.71
C ARG A 538 6.62 14.74 -12.39
N THR A 539 5.62 15.29 -11.71
CA THR A 539 5.79 15.95 -10.41
C THR A 539 6.21 14.95 -9.34
N PHE A 540 5.57 13.78 -9.32
CA PHE A 540 5.93 12.68 -8.44
C PHE A 540 7.39 12.24 -8.66
N ALA A 541 7.77 11.98 -9.92
CA ALA A 541 9.13 11.63 -10.27
C ALA A 541 10.14 12.71 -9.85
N PHE A 542 9.82 13.99 -10.09
CA PHE A 542 10.68 15.12 -9.72
C PHE A 542 11.00 15.13 -8.22
N TRP A 543 9.98 15.06 -7.35
CA TRP A 543 10.19 15.12 -5.90
C TRP A 543 10.90 13.89 -5.33
N ASN A 544 10.72 12.73 -5.95
CA ASN A 544 11.39 11.50 -5.56
C ASN A 544 12.81 11.35 -6.15
N THR A 545 13.19 12.14 -7.15
CA THR A 545 14.50 12.00 -7.82
C THR A 545 15.66 12.17 -6.85
N LEU A 546 15.71 13.29 -6.11
CA LEU A 546 16.83 13.56 -5.22
C LEU A 546 16.92 12.55 -4.06
N PRO A 547 15.82 12.23 -3.34
CA PRO A 547 15.85 11.22 -2.29
C PRO A 547 16.26 9.86 -2.84
N LEU A 548 15.76 9.45 -4.01
CA LEU A 548 16.09 8.17 -4.63
C LEU A 548 17.59 8.04 -4.91
N VAL A 549 18.18 9.05 -5.54
CA VAL A 549 19.62 9.06 -5.87
C VAL A 549 20.46 9.10 -4.59
N ALA A 550 20.10 9.94 -3.63
CA ALA A 550 20.82 10.07 -2.37
C ALA A 550 20.78 8.76 -1.56
N MET A 551 19.59 8.17 -1.39
CA MET A 551 19.42 6.89 -0.71
C MET A 551 20.13 5.76 -1.45
N GLY A 552 19.99 5.67 -2.77
CA GLY A 552 20.64 4.63 -3.56
C GLY A 552 22.16 4.67 -3.44
N ALA A 553 22.77 5.85 -3.56
CA ALA A 553 24.21 6.01 -3.40
C ALA A 553 24.69 5.67 -1.98
N VAL A 554 24.02 6.22 -0.95
CA VAL A 554 24.40 6.01 0.45
C VAL A 554 24.17 4.56 0.88
N GLY A 555 23.02 3.97 0.54
CA GLY A 555 22.68 2.60 0.87
C GLY A 555 23.68 1.59 0.29
N LEU A 556 24.01 1.72 -1.01
CA LEU A 556 24.99 0.83 -1.65
C LEU A 556 26.42 1.05 -1.14
N ALA A 557 26.76 2.28 -0.75
CA ALA A 557 28.04 2.57 -0.09
C ALA A 557 28.13 1.91 1.29
N VAL A 558 27.05 1.93 2.09
CA VAL A 558 27.01 1.25 3.39
C VAL A 558 27.07 -0.25 3.22
N VAL A 559 26.33 -0.85 2.28
CA VAL A 559 26.44 -2.28 1.98
C VAL A 559 27.87 -2.65 1.56
N SER A 560 28.53 -1.79 0.77
CA SER A 560 29.94 -1.99 0.41
C SER A 560 30.85 -1.97 1.64
N ALA A 561 30.64 -1.03 2.56
CA ALA A 561 31.40 -0.95 3.81
C ALA A 561 31.15 -2.15 4.73
N GLU A 562 29.91 -2.60 4.88
CA GLU A 562 29.56 -3.79 5.66
C GLU A 562 30.22 -5.05 5.10
N MET A 563 30.15 -5.26 3.78
CA MET A 563 30.77 -6.41 3.13
C MET A 563 32.31 -6.38 3.19
N ALA A 564 32.91 -5.20 3.34
CA ALA A 564 34.35 -5.07 3.56
C ALA A 564 34.79 -5.57 4.95
N ILE A 565 33.91 -5.43 5.96
CA ILE A 565 34.15 -5.83 7.35
C ILE A 565 33.82 -7.33 7.54
N LEU A 566 32.71 -7.80 6.94
CA LEU A 566 32.17 -9.15 7.09
C LEU A 566 32.88 -10.20 6.19
N ARG A 567 34.21 -10.11 6.03
CA ARG A 567 34.99 -11.00 5.15
C ARG A 567 34.87 -12.47 5.53
#